data_AF-A0A644YJT5-F1
#
_entry.id   AF-A0A644YJT5-F1
#
_cell.length_a   1.000
_cell.length_b   1.000
_cell.length_c   1.000
_cell.angle_alpha   90.00
_cell.angle_beta   90.00
_cell.angle_gamma   90.00
#
_symmetry.space_group_name_H-M   'P 1'
#
loop_
_entity.id
_entity.type
_entity.pdbx_description
1 polymer ?
#
loop_
_entity_poly.entity_id
_entity_poly.type
_entity_poly.pdbx_seq_one_letter_code
_entity_poly.pdbx_strand_id
1 'polypeptide(L)'
;MEQKLNDEAMKLGVNISTLVNDLLNKHYGLIPANTLSNSALEKKIYEEIEDFVKNSSNAGEEFDLNKASETYRNIEMVYAGKPSAIKAQIGRKFNNKWVGVEPFINVEQVMLDNKPKRTVSNRAAIYKIL
;
A
#
# COMPACT_ATOMS: atom_id res chain seq x y z
N MET A 1 -13.23 -16.20 21.92
CA MET A 1 -12.53 -16.38 20.62
C MET A 1 -12.58 -15.09 19.81
N GLU A 2 -13.75 -14.46 19.66
CA GLU A 2 -13.90 -13.14 19.01
C GLU A 2 -13.03 -12.02 19.62
N GLN A 3 -12.89 -11.97 20.95
CA GLN A 3 -12.10 -10.93 21.62
C GLN A 3 -10.63 -10.92 21.17
N LYS A 4 -9.99 -12.09 21.07
CA LYS A 4 -8.60 -12.21 20.59
C LYS A 4 -8.45 -11.77 19.14
N LEU A 5 -9.41 -12.11 18.28
CA LEU A 5 -9.42 -11.69 16.88
C LEU A 5 -9.59 -10.17 16.76
N ASN A 6 -10.40 -9.55 17.62
CA ASN A 6 -10.55 -8.10 17.69
C ASN A 6 -9.25 -7.39 18.10
N ASP A 7 -8.58 -7.88 19.14
CA ASP A 7 -7.33 -7.30 19.62
C ASP A 7 -6.23 -7.40 18.56
N GLU A 8 -6.16 -8.53 17.85
CA GLU A 8 -5.20 -8.76 16.79
C GLU A 8 -5.49 -7.92 15.54
N ALA A 9 -6.77 -7.78 15.17
CA ALA A 9 -7.19 -6.91 14.09
C ALA A 9 -6.86 -5.43 14.39
N MET A 10 -7.10 -4.98 15.63
CA MET A 10 -6.73 -3.63 16.08
C MET A 10 -5.22 -3.40 16.05
N LYS A 11 -4.40 -4.34 16.53
CA LYS A 11 -2.92 -4.23 16.47
C LYS A 11 -2.40 -4.13 15.04
N LEU A 12 -3.06 -4.82 14.11
CA LEU A 12 -2.70 -4.81 12.69
C LEU A 12 -3.35 -3.64 11.92
N GLY A 13 -4.22 -2.84 12.56
CA GLY A 13 -4.93 -1.74 11.91
C GLY A 13 -5.92 -2.19 10.84
N VAL A 14 -6.44 -3.42 10.94
CA VAL A 14 -7.38 -4.00 9.97
C VAL A 14 -8.69 -4.36 10.64
N ASN A 15 -9.74 -4.59 9.84
CA ASN A 15 -10.99 -5.13 10.37
C ASN A 15 -10.89 -6.65 10.55
N ILE A 16 -11.78 -7.22 11.38
CA ILE A 16 -11.82 -8.66 11.67
C ILE A 16 -11.99 -9.49 10.39
N SER A 17 -12.82 -9.04 9.44
CA SER A 17 -13.07 -9.78 8.19
C SER A 17 -11.79 -9.95 7.35
N THR A 18 -10.95 -8.92 7.27
CA THR A 18 -9.64 -8.97 6.61
C THR A 18 -8.72 -9.94 7.33
N LEU A 19 -8.65 -9.87 8.67
CA LEU A 19 -7.84 -10.80 9.47
C LEU A 19 -8.27 -12.26 9.27
N VAL A 20 -9.56 -12.53 9.28
CA VAL A 20 -10.12 -13.87 9.07
C VAL A 20 -9.80 -14.38 7.66
N ASN A 21 -9.95 -13.54 6.63
CA ASN A 21 -9.60 -13.90 5.26
C ASN A 21 -8.10 -14.18 5.11
N ASP A 22 -7.24 -13.38 5.74
CA ASP A 22 -5.79 -13.60 5.73
C ASP A 22 -5.42 -14.94 6.40
N LEU A 23 -6.05 -15.26 7.54
CA LEU A 23 -5.87 -16.54 8.24
C LEU A 23 -6.35 -17.72 7.39
N LEU A 24 -7.52 -17.62 6.75
CA LEU A 24 -8.05 -18.67 5.87
C LEU A 24 -7.14 -18.88 4.66
N ASN A 25 -6.73 -17.79 4.00
CA ASN A 25 -5.84 -17.87 2.85
C ASN A 25 -4.49 -18.50 3.20
N LYS A 26 -3.96 -18.22 4.40
CA LYS A 26 -2.75 -18.86 4.93
C LYS A 26 -2.99 -20.35 5.24
N HIS A 27 -4.12 -20.68 5.88
CA HIS A 27 -4.45 -22.05 6.28
C HIS A 27 -4.63 -22.98 5.08
N TYR A 28 -5.25 -22.49 4.01
CA TYR A 28 -5.47 -23.24 2.77
C TYR A 28 -4.30 -23.14 1.77
N GLY A 29 -3.17 -22.54 2.14
CA GLY A 29 -2.00 -22.40 1.26
C GLY A 29 -2.27 -21.55 0.00
N LEU A 30 -3.32 -20.72 0.04
CA LEU A 30 -3.65 -19.77 -1.03
C LEU A 30 -2.67 -18.58 -1.04
N ILE A 31 -1.87 -18.43 0.01
CA ILE A 31 -0.71 -17.54 0.10
C ILE A 31 0.50 -18.42 0.42
N PRO A 32 1.63 -18.32 -0.31
CA PRO A 32 2.86 -19.03 0.02
C PRO A 32 3.29 -18.77 1.48
N ALA A 33 3.82 -19.79 2.16
CA ALA A 33 4.19 -19.70 3.59
C ALA A 33 5.22 -18.59 3.91
N ASN A 34 5.97 -18.13 2.90
CA ASN A 34 6.99 -17.08 3.00
C ASN A 34 6.52 -15.69 2.54
N THR A 35 5.24 -15.52 2.19
CA THR A 35 4.67 -14.22 1.80
C THR A 35 3.89 -13.60 2.95
N LEU A 36 4.14 -12.31 3.19
CA LEU A 36 3.35 -11.49 4.13
C LEU A 36 1.87 -11.57 3.76
N SER A 37 0.98 -11.55 4.76
CA SER A 37 -0.45 -11.35 4.52
C SER A 37 -0.67 -10.01 3.79
N ASN A 38 -1.79 -9.85 3.09
CA ASN A 38 -2.09 -8.59 2.39
C ASN A 38 -2.07 -7.39 3.34
N SER A 39 -2.55 -7.57 4.57
CA SER A 39 -2.52 -6.58 5.64
C SER A 39 -1.09 -6.22 6.09
N ALA A 40 -0.23 -7.22 6.32
CA ALA A 40 1.16 -6.99 6.72
C ALA A 40 2.00 -6.39 5.59
N LEU A 41 1.74 -6.80 4.35
CA LEU A 41 2.34 -6.23 3.14
C LEU A 41 1.98 -4.74 3.02
N GLU A 42 0.70 -4.42 3.16
CA GLU A 42 0.20 -3.04 3.09
C GLU A 42 0.83 -2.17 4.18
N LYS A 43 0.86 -2.65 5.42
CA LYS A 43 1.48 -1.92 6.54
C LYS A 43 2.95 -1.58 6.25
N LYS A 44 3.74 -2.59 5.83
CA LYS A 44 5.16 -2.40 5.50
C LYS A 44 5.36 -1.37 4.39
N ILE A 45 4.51 -1.40 3.36
CA ILE A 45 4.58 -0.44 2.25
C ILE A 45 4.33 0.98 2.74
N TYR A 46 3.35 1.19 3.62
CA TYR A 46 3.07 2.53 4.14
C TYR A 46 4.15 3.04 5.09
N GLU A 47 4.76 2.17 5.89
CA GLU A 47 5.93 2.52 6.71
C GLU A 47 7.10 2.99 5.80
N GLU A 48 7.39 2.25 4.71
CA GLU A 48 8.44 2.66 3.75
C GLU A 48 8.13 4.01 3.08
N ILE A 49 6.87 4.25 2.70
CA ILE A 49 6.46 5.53 2.10
C ILE A 49 6.55 6.66 3.14
N GLU A 50 6.20 6.40 4.40
CA GLU A 50 6.29 7.38 5.47
C GLU A 50 7.74 7.80 5.72
N ASP A 51 8.65 6.82 5.79
CA ASP A 51 10.09 7.06 5.88
C ASP A 51 10.62 7.86 4.67
N PHE A 52 10.16 7.52 3.46
CA PHE A 52 10.51 8.24 2.24
C PHE A 52 10.05 9.70 2.26
N VAL A 53 8.84 9.96 2.74
CA VAL A 53 8.22 11.30 2.79
C VAL A 53 8.84 12.15 3.91
N LYS A 54 9.19 11.55 5.05
CA LYS A 54 9.81 12.24 6.19
C LYS A 54 11.27 12.62 5.93
N ASN A 55 11.93 11.99 4.96
CA ASN A 55 13.28 12.34 4.58
C ASN A 55 13.32 13.74 3.95
N SER A 56 13.92 14.70 4.66
CA SER A 56 13.99 16.10 4.24
C SER A 56 14.71 16.32 2.91
N SER A 57 15.57 15.38 2.47
CA SER A 57 16.21 15.43 1.15
C SER A 57 15.23 15.25 -0.01
N ASN A 58 14.04 14.69 0.25
CA ASN A 58 13.01 14.44 -0.76
C ASN A 58 11.92 15.53 -0.76
N ALA A 59 12.06 16.58 0.05
CA ALA A 59 11.10 17.68 0.08
C ALA A 59 10.99 18.36 -1.30
N GLY A 60 9.75 18.61 -1.76
CA GLY A 60 9.47 19.15 -3.09
C GLY A 60 9.54 18.12 -4.23
N GLU A 61 9.95 16.87 -3.95
CA GLU A 61 10.14 15.85 -4.97
C GLU A 61 8.82 15.21 -5.42
N GLU A 62 8.72 14.92 -6.73
CA GLU A 62 7.67 14.07 -7.28
C GLU A 62 8.06 12.58 -7.20
N PHE A 63 7.11 11.74 -6.81
CA PHE A 63 7.31 10.30 -6.67
C PHE A 63 6.08 9.49 -7.06
N ASP A 64 6.31 8.22 -7.39
CA ASP A 64 5.28 7.19 -7.43
C ASP A 64 5.55 6.14 -6.35
N LEU A 65 4.60 5.24 -6.12
CA LEU A 65 4.74 4.22 -5.07
C LEU A 65 5.87 3.20 -5.37
N ASN A 66 6.33 3.05 -6.62
CA ASN A 66 7.47 2.17 -6.93
C ASN A 66 8.81 2.80 -6.53
N LYS A 67 8.88 4.13 -6.56
CA LYS A 67 10.03 4.90 -6.11
C LYS A 67 10.10 4.96 -4.59
N ALA A 68 8.96 5.19 -3.93
CA ALA A 68 8.90 5.36 -2.48
C ALA A 68 8.96 4.05 -1.67
N SER A 69 8.54 2.91 -2.25
CA SER A 69 8.53 1.63 -1.54
C SER A 69 9.13 0.51 -2.39
N GLU A 70 10.21 -0.09 -1.88
CA GLU A 70 10.81 -1.28 -2.47
C GLU A 70 9.85 -2.47 -2.39
N THR A 71 9.15 -2.62 -1.26
CA THR A 71 8.16 -3.69 -1.10
C THR A 71 7.05 -3.56 -2.13
N TYR A 72 6.54 -2.35 -2.40
CA TYR A 72 5.52 -2.11 -3.43
C TYR A 72 6.04 -2.36 -4.85
N ARG A 73 7.30 -1.97 -5.11
CA ARG A 73 7.96 -2.22 -6.41
C ARG A 73 8.01 -3.71 -6.72
N ASN A 74 8.35 -4.54 -5.73
CA ASN A 74 8.60 -5.97 -5.87
C ASN A 74 7.35 -6.87 -5.76
N ILE A 75 6.14 -6.30 -5.62
CA ILE A 75 4.89 -7.10 -5.66
C ILE A 75 4.76 -7.78 -7.03
N GLU A 76 4.62 -9.10 -7.02
CA GLU A 76 4.37 -9.88 -8.23
C GLU A 76 3.03 -9.49 -8.88
N MET A 77 3.06 -9.18 -10.18
CA MET A 77 1.87 -8.82 -10.95
C MET A 77 1.06 -10.05 -11.43
N VAL A 78 1.58 -11.26 -11.23
CA VAL A 78 0.92 -12.51 -11.60
C VAL A 78 1.12 -13.50 -10.45
N TYR A 79 0.03 -14.04 -9.92
CA TYR A 79 0.05 -15.10 -8.93
C TYR A 79 -0.68 -16.32 -9.47
N ALA A 80 -0.02 -17.49 -9.45
CA ALA A 80 -0.56 -18.74 -9.98
C ALA A 80 -1.14 -18.62 -11.41
N GLY A 81 -0.46 -17.87 -12.29
CA GLY A 81 -0.88 -17.65 -13.68
C GLY A 81 -2.04 -16.68 -13.88
N LYS A 82 -2.52 -16.01 -12.82
CA LYS A 82 -3.57 -14.98 -12.88
C LYS A 82 -3.03 -13.60 -12.54
N PRO A 83 -3.49 -12.51 -13.20
CA PRO A 83 -3.12 -11.15 -12.82
C PRO A 83 -3.45 -10.85 -11.35
N SER A 84 -2.48 -10.29 -10.64
CA SER A 84 -2.62 -9.87 -9.25
C SER A 84 -3.18 -8.44 -9.18
N ALA A 85 -4.27 -8.27 -8.43
CA ALA A 85 -4.88 -6.96 -8.21
C ALA A 85 -4.27 -6.19 -7.02
N ILE A 86 -3.36 -6.80 -6.26
CA ILE A 86 -2.86 -6.28 -4.98
C ILE A 86 -2.27 -4.88 -5.14
N LYS A 87 -1.37 -4.70 -6.12
CA LYS A 87 -0.69 -3.43 -6.38
C LYS A 87 -1.66 -2.29 -6.69
N ALA A 88 -2.71 -2.58 -7.46
CA ALA A 88 -3.76 -1.63 -7.80
C ALA A 88 -4.66 -1.30 -6.59
N GLN A 89 -4.99 -2.30 -5.76
CA GLN A 89 -5.79 -2.10 -4.54
C GLN A 89 -5.06 -1.20 -3.54
N ILE A 90 -3.76 -1.46 -3.30
CA ILE A 90 -2.94 -0.65 -2.39
C ILE A 90 -2.83 0.78 -2.90
N GLY A 91 -2.51 0.97 -4.19
CA GLY A 91 -2.40 2.33 -4.75
C GLY A 91 -3.70 3.13 -4.66
N ARG A 92 -4.84 2.48 -4.92
CA ARG A 92 -6.17 3.12 -4.76
C ARG A 92 -6.45 3.47 -3.30
N LYS A 93 -6.11 2.60 -2.36
CA LYS A 93 -6.32 2.83 -0.92
C LYS A 93 -5.43 3.94 -0.40
N PHE A 94 -4.16 3.98 -0.80
CA PHE A 94 -3.25 5.10 -0.52
C PHE A 94 -3.84 6.44 -0.96
N ASN A 95 -4.21 6.54 -2.24
CA ASN A 95 -4.77 7.78 -2.80
C ASN A 95 -6.03 8.26 -2.07
N ASN A 96 -6.92 7.34 -1.74
CA ASN A 96 -8.26 7.70 -1.23
C ASN A 96 -8.32 7.87 0.28
N LYS A 97 -7.38 7.28 1.04
CA LYS A 97 -7.44 7.27 2.51
C LYS A 97 -6.29 8.01 3.18
N TRP A 98 -5.13 8.11 2.53
CA TRP A 98 -3.89 8.49 3.19
C TRP A 98 -3.32 9.80 2.67
N VAL A 99 -3.43 10.10 1.37
CA VAL A 99 -2.95 11.37 0.80
C VAL A 99 -3.67 12.55 1.46
N GLY A 100 -2.90 13.51 1.99
CA GLY A 100 -3.44 14.68 2.71
C GLY A 100 -4.02 14.35 4.10
N VAL A 101 -3.72 13.16 4.64
CA VAL A 101 -4.14 12.70 5.97
C VAL A 101 -2.91 12.20 6.71
N GLU A 102 -2.81 12.41 8.02
CA GLU A 102 -1.72 11.86 8.85
C GLU A 102 -1.52 10.35 8.59
N PRO A 103 -0.27 9.86 8.41
CA PRO A 103 1.01 10.58 8.51
C PRO A 103 1.47 11.31 7.22
N PHE A 104 0.67 11.30 6.16
CA PHE A 104 0.99 11.84 4.83
C PHE A 104 0.29 13.19 4.56
N ILE A 105 0.18 14.04 5.58
CA ILE A 105 -0.48 15.36 5.48
C ILE A 105 0.22 16.29 4.47
N ASN A 106 1.54 16.13 4.31
CA ASN A 106 2.38 16.88 3.39
C ASN A 106 2.51 16.21 2.00
N VAL A 107 1.65 15.25 1.68
CA VAL A 107 1.64 14.59 0.36
C VAL A 107 0.40 15.02 -0.41
N GLU A 108 0.61 15.47 -1.65
CA GLU A 108 -0.48 15.78 -2.57
C GLU A 108 -0.42 14.93 -3.85
N GLN A 109 -1.58 14.67 -4.45
CA GLN A 109 -1.64 14.08 -5.79
C GLN A 109 -1.37 15.16 -6.84
N VAL A 110 -0.37 14.93 -7.68
CA VAL A 110 -0.05 15.87 -8.76
C VAL A 110 -1.11 15.78 -9.84
N MET A 111 -1.64 16.93 -10.26
CA MET A 111 -2.67 17.03 -11.28
C MET A 111 -2.10 17.67 -12.55
N LEU A 112 -2.47 17.14 -13.71
CA LEU A 112 -2.23 17.69 -15.05
C LEU A 112 -3.59 17.85 -15.74
N ASP A 113 -3.95 19.08 -16.12
CA ASP A 113 -5.22 19.40 -16.78
C ASP A 113 -6.46 18.81 -16.05
N ASN A 114 -6.53 19.01 -14.73
CA ASN A 114 -7.57 18.46 -13.84
C ASN A 114 -7.67 16.93 -13.80
N LYS A 115 -6.63 16.21 -14.25
CA LYS A 115 -6.54 14.74 -14.13
C LYS A 115 -5.29 14.37 -13.34
N PRO A 116 -5.29 13.25 -12.60
CA PRO A 116 -4.07 12.77 -11.95
C PRO A 116 -2.94 12.62 -12.96
N LYS A 117 -1.82 13.29 -12.70
CA LYS A 117 -0.58 13.10 -13.44
C LYS A 117 -0.14 11.66 -13.26
N ARG A 118 0.30 11.05 -14.36
CA ARG A 118 0.71 9.64 -14.38
C ARG A 118 2.07 9.49 -15.03
N THR A 119 2.82 8.51 -14.58
CA THR A 119 4.05 8.07 -15.25
C THR A 119 3.75 7.56 -16.66
N VAL A 120 4.74 7.68 -17.55
CA VAL A 120 4.58 7.27 -18.97
C VAL A 120 4.57 5.75 -19.11
N SER A 121 5.40 5.04 -18.35
CA SER A 121 5.65 3.60 -18.51
C SER A 121 4.51 2.73 -17.99
N ASN A 122 4.10 2.94 -16.73
CA ASN A 122 3.12 2.09 -16.04
C ASN A 122 1.84 2.82 -15.63
N ARG A 123 1.66 4.08 -16.07
CA ARG A 123 0.48 4.91 -15.76
C ARG A 123 0.21 5.03 -14.25
N ALA A 124 1.24 4.89 -13.41
CA ALA A 124 1.14 5.06 -11.97
C ALA A 124 0.83 6.51 -11.62
N ALA A 125 0.01 6.73 -10.59
CA ALA A 125 -0.26 8.08 -10.09
C ALA A 125 1.02 8.71 -9.51
N ILE A 126 1.20 10.00 -9.77
CA ILE A 126 2.33 10.78 -9.25
C ILE A 126 1.86 11.63 -8.09
N TYR A 127 2.69 11.65 -7.06
CA TYR A 127 2.52 12.42 -5.82
C TYR A 127 3.68 13.39 -5.66
N LYS A 128 3.49 14.41 -4.83
CA LYS A 128 4.53 15.37 -4.47
C LYS A 128 4.58 15.56 -2.96
N ILE A 129 5.79 15.69 -2.43
CA ILE A 129 6.05 16.06 -1.05
C ILE A 129 6.08 17.60 -0.97
N LEU A 130 5.24 18.18 -0.11
CA LEU A 130 5.14 19.62 0.14
C LEU A 130 6.30 20.14 0.99
#